data_AF-L9W176-F1
#
_entry.id   AF-L9W176-F1
#
_cell.length_a   1.000
_cell.length_b   1.000
_cell.length_c   1.000
_cell.angle_alpha   90.00
_cell.angle_beta   90.00
_cell.angle_gamma   90.00
#
_symmetry.space_group_name_H-M   'P 1'
#
loop_
_entity.id
_entity.type
_entity.pdbx_description
1 polymer ?
#
loop_
_entity_poly.entity_id
_entity_poly.type
_entity_poly.pdbx_seq_one_letter_code
_entity_poly.pdbx_strand_id
1 'polypeptide(L)' 'MLEAPYHAARHCPECASRLSNVQGVDACPECDWVDTDRSTTPPA' A
#
# COMPACT_ATOMS: atom_id res chain seq x y z
N MET A 1 10.23 -11.10 -20.44
CA MET A 1 8.84 -10.98 -19.92
C MET A 1 8.94 -10.16 -18.65
N LEU A 2 8.28 -9.00 -18.57
CA LEU A 2 8.26 -8.18 -17.37
C LEU A 2 7.36 -8.88 -16.35
N GLU A 3 7.95 -9.45 -15.31
CA GLU A 3 7.21 -9.98 -14.17
C GLU A 3 6.50 -8.80 -13.52
N ALA A 4 5.17 -8.74 -13.65
CA ALA A 4 4.39 -7.74 -12.93
C ALA A 4 4.74 -7.90 -11.44
N PRO A 5 5.18 -6.83 -10.75
CA PRO A 5 5.48 -6.93 -9.35
C PRO A 5 4.20 -7.39 -8.67
N TYR A 6 4.22 -8.64 -8.20
CA TYR A 6 3.10 -9.26 -7.51
C TYR A 6 3.05 -8.61 -6.13
N HIS A 7 2.59 -7.36 -6.09
CA HIS A 7 2.25 -6.66 -4.88
C HIS A 7 1.09 -7.45 -4.28
N ALA A 8 1.41 -8.39 -3.39
CA ALA A 8 0.41 -9.12 -2.63
C ALA A 8 -0.57 -8.09 -2.07
N ALA A 9 -1.85 -8.23 -2.40
CA ALA A 9 -2.88 -7.30 -1.97
C ALA A 9 -2.84 -7.21 -0.44
N ARG A 10 -2.32 -6.10 0.09
CA ARG A 10 -2.28 -5.86 1.53
C ARG A 10 -3.71 -5.60 1.99
N HIS A 11 -4.04 -6.09 3.19
CA HIS A 11 -5.34 -5.84 3.82
C HIS A 11 -5.13 -4.84 4.96
N CYS A 12 -6.13 -3.99 5.18
CA CYS A 12 -6.13 -3.01 6.24
C CYS A 12 -6.10 -3.71 7.60
N PRO A 13 -5.21 -3.33 8.53
CA PRO A 13 -5.16 -3.92 9.86
C PRO A 13 -6.37 -3.56 10.72
N GLU A 14 -7.09 -2.47 10.44
CA GLU A 14 -8.25 -2.04 11.22
C GLU A 14 -9.54 -2.75 10.79
N CYS A 15 -9.81 -2.82 9.47
CA CYS A 15 -11.09 -3.30 8.96
C CYS A 15 -10.98 -4.54 8.05
N ALA A 16 -9.78 -5.08 7.84
CA ALA A 16 -9.50 -6.21 6.94
C ALA A 16 -9.85 -5.98 5.45
N SER A 17 -10.26 -4.78 5.06
CA SER A 17 -10.53 -4.44 3.65
C SER A 17 -9.27 -4.40 2.81
N ARG A 18 -9.40 -4.70 1.51
CA ARG A 18 -8.27 -4.61 0.57
C ARG A 18 -7.78 -3.17 0.49
N LEU A 19 -6.48 -2.99 0.68
CA LEU A 19 -5.82 -1.70 0.49
C LEU A 19 -5.74 -1.40 -1.01
N SER A 20 -5.88 -0.12 -1.33
CA SER A 20 -5.67 0.43 -2.66
C SER A 20 -4.30 1.09 -2.70
N ASN A 21 -3.48 0.73 -3.69
CA ASN A 21 -2.19 1.38 -3.86
C ASN A 21 -2.34 2.59 -4.79
N VAL A 22 -2.08 3.78 -4.25
CA VAL A 22 -2.11 5.04 -5.00
C VAL A 22 -0.70 5.62 -4.98
N GLN A 23 -0.04 5.66 -6.14
CA GLN A 23 1.32 6.20 -6.29
C GLN A 23 2.38 5.55 -5.37
N GLY A 24 2.23 4.26 -5.06
CA GLY A 24 3.13 3.55 -4.16
C GLY A 24 2.74 3.60 -2.68
N VAL A 25 1.71 4.36 -2.32
CA VAL A 25 1.14 4.45 -0.97
C VAL A 25 -0.06 3.51 -0.85
N ASP A 26 -0.05 2.62 0.14
CA ASP A 26 -1.20 1.75 0.42
C ASP A 26 -2.20 2.48 1.34
N ALA A 27 -3.43 2.67 0.86
CA ALA A 27 -4.49 3.36 1.59
C ALA A 27 -5.78 2.54 1.63
N CYS A 28 -6.51 2.60 2.75
CA CYS A 28 -7.77 1.92 2.93
C CYS A 28 -8.94 2.85 2.56
N PRO A 29 -9.78 2.50 1.55
CA PRO A 29 -10.91 3.34 1.16
C PRO A 29 -12.07 3.32 2.17
N GLU A 30 -12.09 2.37 3.11
CA GLU A 30 -13.21 2.19 4.05
C GLU A 30 -13.03 2.98 5.36
N CYS A 31 -11.78 3.10 5.84
CA CYS A 31 -11.48 3.70 7.15
C CYS A 31 -10.40 4.79 7.09
N ASP A 32 -9.96 5.17 5.89
CA ASP A 32 -8.94 6.21 5.65
C ASP A 32 -7.54 5.88 6.25
N TRP A 33 -7.29 4.62 6.60
CA TRP A 33 -5.98 4.17 7.06
C TRP A 33 -4.93 4.26 5.94
N VAL A 34 -3.72 4.75 6.25
CA VAL A 34 -2.63 4.92 5.27
C VAL A 34 -1.33 4.29 5.79
N ASP A 35 -0.66 3.52 4.94
CA ASP A 35 0.67 2.95 5.20
C ASP A 35 1.74 4.04 5.02
N THR A 36 1.99 4.82 6.08
CA THR A 36 2.99 5.90 6.08
C THR A 36 4.45 5.40 6.13
N ASP A 37 4.64 4.10 6.39
CA ASP A 37 5.96 3.48 6.65
C ASP A 37 6.88 3.44 5.41
N ARG A 38 6.31 3.46 4.20
CA ARG A 38 7.10 3.47 2.95
C ARG A 38 7.81 4.77 2.60
N SER A 39 7.65 5.84 3.38
CA SER A 39 8.14 7.18 3.00
C SER A 39 9.59 7.49 3.36
N THR A 40 10.43 6.52 3.77
CA THR A 40 11.80 6.82 4.22
C THR A 40 12.89 6.00 3.52
N THR A 41 13.19 6.34 2.27
CA THR A 41 14.59 6.42 1.82
C THR A 41 14.68 7.43 0.68
N PRO A 42 15.10 8.69 0.94
CA PRO A 42 15.51 9.58 -0.16
C PRO A 42 16.73 8.96 -0.87
N PRO A 43 16.81 9.01 -2.21
CA PRO A 43 18.05 8.70 -2.91
C PRO A 43 19.12 9.72 -2.50
N ALA A 44 20.29 9.22 -2.12
CA ALA A 44 21.47 10.00 -1.74
C ALA A 44 22.01 10.86 -2.90
#